data_AF-A0A1G6IH18-F1
#
_entry.id   AF-A0A1G6IH18-F1
#
_cell.length_a   1.000
_cell.length_b   1.000
_cell.length_c   1.000
_cell.angle_alpha   90.00
_cell.angle_beta   90.00
_cell.angle_gamma   90.00
#
_symmetry.space_group_name_H-M   'P 1'
#
loop_
_entity.id
_entity.type
_entity.pdbx_description
1 polymer ?
#
loop_
_entity_poly.entity_id
_entity_poly.type
_entity_poly.pdbx_seq_one_letter_code
_entity_poly.pdbx_strand_id
1 'polypeptide(L)'
;MNKETIKEQTVQNMEALGIYKEQYDRMIDVYAELIHQYLTLNKQFAESGYQCQVGTDSGGAKKAPIVATLENLRRDILAYSDRLCLNPKAIETVTTQQKGKSMLAEVLGGMK
;
A
#
# COMPACT_ATOMS: atom_id res chain seq x y z
N MET A 1 15.03 7.13 -3.93
CA MET A 1 14.15 6.25 -4.72
C MET A 1 13.08 7.15 -5.31
N ASN A 2 12.90 7.14 -6.62
CA ASN A 2 12.01 8.10 -7.31
C ASN A 2 10.59 7.52 -7.41
N LYS A 3 9.59 8.39 -7.58
CA LYS A 3 8.18 8.00 -7.75
C LYS A 3 7.99 6.97 -8.88
N GLU A 4 8.64 7.19 -10.02
CA GLU A 4 8.55 6.31 -11.19
C GLU A 4 9.02 4.88 -10.89
N THR A 5 10.18 4.74 -10.22
CA THR A 5 10.67 3.42 -9.79
C THR A 5 9.71 2.71 -8.84
N ILE A 6 9.08 3.46 -7.91
CA ILE A 6 8.08 2.88 -7.00
C ILE A 6 6.85 2.41 -7.78
N LYS A 7 6.42 3.20 -8.77
CA LYS A 7 5.29 2.88 -9.64
C LYS A 7 5.55 1.59 -10.43
N GLU A 8 6.70 1.49 -11.08
CA GLU A 8 7.13 0.30 -11.83
C GLU A 8 7.18 -0.94 -10.94
N GLN A 9 7.80 -0.83 -9.76
CA GLN A 9 7.87 -1.92 -8.79
C GLN A 9 6.46 -2.36 -8.34
N THR A 10 5.55 -1.41 -8.17
CA THR A 10 4.17 -1.70 -7.77
C THR A 10 3.43 -2.47 -8.86
N VAL A 11 3.57 -2.07 -10.12
CA VAL A 11 2.99 -2.79 -11.28
C VAL A 11 3.55 -4.21 -11.35
N GLN A 12 4.87 -4.37 -11.30
CA GLN A 12 5.53 -5.68 -11.33
C GLN A 12 5.03 -6.61 -10.21
N ASN A 13 4.85 -6.07 -9.00
CA ASN A 13 4.30 -6.83 -7.89
C ASN A 13 2.85 -7.25 -8.16
N MET A 14 2.01 -6.36 -8.68
CA MET A 14 0.62 -6.67 -9.01
C MET A 14 0.52 -7.69 -10.16
N GLU A 15 1.41 -7.63 -11.14
CA GLU A 15 1.51 -8.61 -12.23
C GLU A 15 1.95 -9.99 -11.72
N ALA A 16 2.97 -10.05 -10.87
CA ALA A 16 3.44 -11.28 -10.25
C ALA A 16 2.35 -11.96 -9.39
N LEU A 17 1.45 -11.15 -8.82
CA LEU A 17 0.27 -11.61 -8.07
C LEU A 17 -0.95 -11.91 -8.96
N GLY A 18 -0.89 -11.63 -10.26
CA GLY A 18 -1.98 -11.87 -11.21
C GLY A 18 -3.20 -10.96 -11.05
N ILE A 19 -3.05 -9.81 -10.40
CA ILE A 19 -4.14 -8.89 -10.05
C ILE A 19 -4.09 -7.55 -10.80
N TYR A 20 -3.01 -7.28 -11.54
CA TYR A 20 -2.86 -6.02 -12.27
C TYR A 20 -3.96 -5.83 -13.30
N LYS A 21 -4.52 -4.61 -13.33
CA LYS A 21 -5.42 -4.12 -14.36
C LYS A 21 -5.22 -2.62 -14.53
N GLU A 22 -5.38 -2.12 -15.75
CA GLU A 22 -5.24 -0.68 -16.08
C GLU A 22 -6.13 0.23 -15.23
N GLN A 23 -7.28 -0.27 -14.74
CA GLN A 23 -8.17 0.51 -13.87
C GLN A 23 -7.50 0.88 -12.53
N TYR A 24 -6.42 0.20 -12.15
CA TYR A 24 -5.63 0.53 -10.96
C TYR A 24 -4.58 1.61 -11.21
N ASP A 25 -4.25 1.99 -12.45
CA ASP A 25 -3.12 2.87 -12.76
C ASP A 25 -3.14 4.20 -12.00
N ARG A 26 -4.32 4.83 -11.91
CA ARG A 26 -4.50 6.06 -11.13
C ARG A 26 -4.22 5.83 -9.63
N MET A 27 -4.63 4.68 -9.10
CA MET A 27 -4.41 4.33 -7.70
C MET A 27 -2.95 3.97 -7.43
N ILE A 28 -2.30 3.27 -8.36
CA ILE A 28 -0.87 2.95 -8.33
C ILE A 28 -0.05 4.25 -8.32
N ASP A 29 -0.42 5.24 -9.13
CA ASP A 29 0.28 6.53 -9.18
C ASP A 29 0.22 7.29 -7.84
N VAL A 30 -0.97 7.32 -7.22
CA VAL A 30 -1.16 7.91 -5.87
C VAL A 30 -0.36 7.13 -4.83
N TYR A 31 -0.41 5.80 -4.85
CA TYR A 31 0.36 4.96 -3.92
C TYR A 31 1.87 5.20 -4.03
N ALA A 32 2.39 5.27 -5.25
CA ALA A 32 3.81 5.55 -5.50
C ALA A 32 4.22 6.93 -4.97
N GLU A 33 3.35 7.93 -5.12
CA GLU A 33 3.57 9.27 -4.58
C GLU A 33 3.59 9.29 -3.04
N LEU A 34 2.65 8.59 -2.39
CA LEU A 34 2.61 8.48 -0.94
C LEU A 34 3.89 7.84 -0.37
N ILE A 35 4.37 6.75 -0.99
CA ILE A 35 5.64 6.12 -0.59
C ILE A 35 6.80 7.11 -0.79
N HIS A 36 6.87 7.79 -1.93
CA HIS A 36 7.93 8.75 -2.20
C HIS A 36 7.97 9.88 -1.15
N GLN A 37 6.81 10.46 -0.84
CA GLN A 37 6.67 11.48 0.21
C GLN A 37 7.07 10.93 1.58
N TYR A 38 6.65 9.71 1.92
CA TYR A 38 7.02 9.05 3.17
C TYR A 38 8.52 8.86 3.28
N LEU A 39 9.19 8.31 2.27
CA LEU A 39 10.64 8.11 2.27
C LEU A 39 11.40 9.45 2.41
N THR A 40 10.93 10.48 1.72
CA THR A 40 11.52 11.83 1.76
C THR A 40 11.40 12.44 3.16
N LEU A 41 10.20 12.43 3.75
CA LEU A 41 9.98 12.97 5.09
C LEU A 41 10.67 12.14 6.16
N ASN A 42 10.77 10.82 6.00
CA ASN A 42 11.44 9.97 6.96
C ASN A 42 12.96 10.24 6.96
N LYS A 43 13.55 10.55 5.80
CA LYS A 43 14.93 11.02 5.72
C LYS A 43 15.12 12.36 6.44
N GLN A 44 14.25 13.34 6.18
CA GLN A 44 14.28 14.63 6.89
C GLN A 44 14.11 14.47 8.41
N PHE A 45 13.27 13.53 8.83
CA PHE A 45 13.05 13.23 10.25
C PHE A 45 14.26 12.58 10.92
N ALA A 46 14.99 11.73 10.19
CA ALA A 46 16.26 11.20 10.65
C ALA A 46 17.34 12.30 10.74
N GLU A 47 17.42 13.17 9.73
CA GLU A 47 18.35 14.31 9.69
C GLU A 47 18.09 15.33 10.80
N SER A 48 16.84 15.49 11.26
CA SER A 48 16.51 16.33 12.40
C SER A 48 16.91 15.72 13.75
N GLY A 49 17.38 14.47 13.78
CA GLY A 49 17.69 13.74 15.01
C GLY A 49 16.44 13.18 15.70
N TYR A 50 15.40 12.85 14.93
CA TYR A 50 14.14 12.29 15.43
C TYR A 50 13.42 13.18 16.45
N GLN A 51 13.42 14.50 16.22
CA GLN A 51 12.77 15.46 17.10
C GLN A 51 11.24 15.29 17.07
N CYS A 52 10.70 14.62 18.08
CA CYS A 52 9.28 14.31 18.15
C CYS A 52 8.42 15.46 18.67
N GLN A 53 9.04 16.48 19.27
CA GLN A 53 8.37 17.60 19.91
C GLN A 53 9.01 18.93 19.48
N VAL A 54 8.20 19.97 19.40
CA VAL A 54 8.65 21.35 19.18
C VAL A 54 8.14 22.21 20.32
N GLY A 55 8.99 23.12 20.80
CA GLY A 55 8.60 24.11 21.81
C GLY A 55 7.51 25.04 21.30
N THR A 56 6.67 25.52 22.20
CA THR A 56 5.71 26.59 21.95
C THR A 56 6.14 27.86 22.67
N ASP A 57 5.76 29.01 22.12
CA ASP A 57 6.10 30.33 22.68
C ASP A 57 5.51 30.54 24.10
N SER A 58 4.55 29.72 24.50
CA SER A 58 3.95 29.70 25.84
C SER A 58 4.63 28.74 26.82
N GLY A 59 5.80 28.18 26.49
CA GLY A 59 6.58 27.30 27.38
C GLY A 59 6.12 25.84 27.41
N GLY A 60 5.26 25.41 26.49
CA GLY A 60 4.83 24.02 26.34
C GLY A 60 5.58 23.29 25.22
N ALA A 61 5.37 21.97 25.12
CA ALA A 61 5.84 21.16 24.00
C ALA A 61 4.66 20.61 23.22
N LYS A 62 4.68 20.72 21.89
CA LYS A 62 3.68 20.13 21.00
C LYS A 62 4.33 19.09 20.09
N LYS A 63 3.55 18.13 19.62
CA LYS A 63 4.01 17.15 18.63
C LYS A 63 4.55 17.85 17.39
N ALA A 64 5.73 17.43 16.94
CA ALA A 64 6.30 17.96 15.72
C ALA A 64 5.38 17.66 14.52
N PRO A 65 5.06 18.64 13.66
CA PRO A 65 4.15 18.45 12.53
C PRO A 65 4.56 17.28 11.62
N ILE A 66 5.87 17.09 11.42
CA ILE A 66 6.42 15.98 10.62
C ILE A 66 6.01 14.60 11.14
N VAL A 67 5.89 14.42 12.46
CA VAL A 67 5.48 13.13 13.06
C VAL A 67 4.00 12.87 12.77
N ALA A 68 3.15 13.90 12.86
CA ALA A 68 1.74 13.78 12.52
C ALA A 68 1.55 13.43 11.03
N THR A 69 2.32 14.07 10.14
CA THR A 69 2.30 13.77 8.70
C THR A 69 2.79 12.34 8.40
N LEU A 70 3.89 11.90 9.02
CA LEU A 70 4.41 10.54 8.86
C LEU A 70 3.41 9.48 9.32
N GLU A 71 2.68 9.73 10.41
CA GLU A 71 1.61 8.82 10.87
C GLU A 71 0.42 8.76 9.91
N ASN A 72 0.00 9.89 9.35
CA ASN A 72 -1.03 9.92 8.31
C ASN A 72 -0.58 9.13 7.08
N LEU A 73 0.62 9.40 6.57
CA LEU A 73 1.17 8.70 5.41
C LEU A 73 1.25 7.18 5.64
N ARG A 74 1.64 6.73 6.84
CA ARG A 74 1.64 5.28 7.16
C ARG A 74 0.25 4.67 7.07
N ARG A 75 -0.78 5.35 7.56
CA ARG A 75 -2.17 4.89 7.46
C ARG A 75 -2.66 4.88 6.01
N ASP A 76 -2.36 5.92 5.25
CA ASP A 76 -2.76 6.02 3.86
C ASP A 76 -2.07 4.95 3.00
N ILE A 77 -0.74 4.78 3.14
CA ILE A 77 0.01 3.73 2.45
C ILE A 77 -0.59 2.35 2.72
N LEU A 78 -0.93 2.03 3.98
CA LEU A 78 -1.58 0.76 4.31
C LEU A 78 -2.93 0.63 3.57
N ALA A 79 -3.78 1.66 3.65
CA ALA A 79 -5.10 1.63 3.03
C ALA A 79 -5.06 1.54 1.49
N TYR A 80 -4.08 2.16 0.84
CA TYR A 80 -3.89 2.02 -0.62
C TYR A 80 -3.25 0.67 -0.99
N SER A 81 -2.34 0.16 -0.17
CA SER A 81 -1.78 -1.20 -0.34
C SER A 81 -2.87 -2.27 -0.27
N ASP A 82 -3.84 -2.12 0.64
CA ASP A 82 -5.00 -3.01 0.76
C ASP A 82 -5.85 -2.97 -0.52
N ARG A 83 -6.16 -1.76 -1.02
CA ARG A 83 -6.97 -1.58 -2.24
C ARG A 83 -6.30 -2.11 -3.50
N LEU A 84 -4.97 -2.02 -3.57
CA LEU A 84 -4.16 -2.61 -4.63
C LEU A 84 -3.91 -4.11 -4.44
N CYS A 85 -4.47 -4.72 -3.40
CA CYS A 85 -4.33 -6.14 -3.06
C CYS A 85 -2.88 -6.63 -3.00
N LEU A 86 -1.96 -5.76 -2.56
CA LEU A 86 -0.53 -6.07 -2.47
C LEU A 86 -0.17 -6.94 -1.25
N ASN A 87 -1.15 -7.25 -0.39
CA ASN A 87 -0.93 -8.10 0.78
C ASN A 87 -1.73 -9.41 0.70
N PRO A 88 -1.22 -10.50 1.32
CA PRO A 88 -1.87 -11.82 1.27
C PRO A 88 -3.33 -11.81 1.73
N LYS A 89 -3.65 -10.99 2.74
CA LYS A 89 -5.01 -10.85 3.27
C LYS A 89 -6.00 -10.31 2.23
N ALA A 90 -5.61 -9.32 1.44
CA ALA A 90 -6.45 -8.76 0.40
C ALA A 90 -6.60 -9.72 -0.79
N ILE A 91 -5.54 -10.47 -1.12
CA ILE A 91 -5.58 -11.48 -2.19
C ILE A 91 -6.61 -12.56 -1.91
N GLU A 92 -6.65 -13.10 -0.68
CA GLU A 92 -7.64 -14.14 -0.29
C GLU A 92 -9.09 -13.71 -0.53
N THR A 93 -9.41 -12.41 -0.39
CA THR A 93 -10.77 -11.92 -0.67
C THR A 93 -11.10 -11.85 -2.16
N VAL A 94 -10.10 -11.63 -3.01
CA VAL A 94 -10.26 -11.46 -4.47
C VAL A 94 -10.13 -12.78 -5.23
N THR A 95 -9.29 -13.73 -4.76
CA THR A 95 -9.01 -15.00 -5.45
C THR A 95 -10.03 -16.11 -5.20
N THR A 96 -11.10 -15.86 -4.44
CA THR A 96 -12.21 -16.83 -4.23
C THR A 96 -12.95 -17.25 -5.51
N GLN A 97 -12.59 -16.71 -6.68
CA GLN A 97 -13.26 -16.98 -7.96
C GLN A 97 -12.52 -17.89 -8.94
N GLN A 98 -11.41 -18.53 -8.58
CA GLN A 98 -10.98 -19.74 -9.32
C GLN A 98 -11.55 -20.99 -8.66
N LYS A 99 -12.89 -21.08 -8.61
CA LYS A 99 -13.55 -22.40 -8.60
C LYS A 99 -13.30 -23.03 -9.98
N GLY A 100 -12.08 -23.56 -10.17
CA GLY A 100 -11.88 -24.64 -11.14
C GLY A 100 -12.97 -25.68 -10.86
N LYS A 101 -13.65 -26.14 -11.92
CA LYS A 101 -14.71 -27.16 -11.81
C LYS A 101 -14.27 -28.20 -10.80
N SER A 102 -14.99 -28.29 -9.68
CA SER A 102 -14.72 -29.30 -8.67
C SER A 102 -14.68 -30.66 -9.37
N MET A 103 -13.67 -31.49 -9.09
CA MET A 103 -13.66 -32.87 -9.62
C MET A 103 -14.97 -33.61 -9.32
N LEU A 104 -15.66 -33.24 -8.22
CA LEU A 104 -16.99 -33.77 -7.90
C LEU A 104 -18.05 -33.35 -8.94
N ALA A 105 -18.00 -32.11 -9.45
CA ALA A 105 -18.90 -31.64 -10.50
C ALA A 105 -18.68 -32.36 -11.84
N GLU A 106 -17.43 -32.76 -12.11
CA GLU A 106 -17.08 -33.54 -13.30
C GLU A 106 -17.56 -35.00 -13.19
N VAL A 107 -17.37 -35.63 -12.02
CA VAL A 107 -17.87 -36.99 -11.76
C VAL A 107 -19.40 -37.06 -11.75
N LEU A 108 -20.08 -36.08 -11.14
CA LEU A 108 -21.55 -36.05 -11.10
C LEU A 108 -22.18 -35.78 -12.46
N GLY A 109 -21.50 -35.06 -13.36
CA GLY A 109 -21.96 -34.83 -14.73
C GLY A 109 -21.95 -36.09 -15.61
N GLY A 110 -21.13 -37.08 -15.26
CA GLY A 110 -21.02 -38.36 -15.96
C GLY A 110 -22.00 -39.46 -15.51
N MET A 111 -22.81 -39.22 -14.47
CA MET A 111 -23.76 -40.21 -13.93
C MET A 111 -25.18 -40.09 -14.53
N LYS A 112 -25.32 -39.65 -15.79
CA LYS A 112 -26.62 -39.61 -16.50
C LYS A 112 -26.91 -40.91 -17.24
#